data_AF-A0A7R8ZYD1-F1
#
_entry.id   AF-A0A7R8ZYD1-F1
#
_cell.length_a   1.000
_cell.length_b   1.000
_cell.length_c   1.000
_cell.angle_alpha   90.00
_cell.angle_beta   90.00
_cell.angle_gamma   90.00
#
_symmetry.space_group_name_H-M   'P 1'
#
loop_
_entity.id
_entity.type
_entity.pdbx_description
1 polymer ?
#
loop_
_entity_poly.entity_id
_entity_poly.type
_entity_poly.pdbx_seq_one_letter_code
_entity_poly.pdbx_strand_id
1 'polypeptide(L)'
;NEEIKNMYTALGVTIGTEEDPRALNLSKLRYHKIVIMCDADVDGSHIATLILTFFFRYMRELVENGNIYIAAPPLYLIKKGAKKEYAWTDADRDEIIEKFGGGSIQRYKGLGEMNAEQLWDTTMNPEYRTMKQVSIENATEADRVFSMLMGDDIKMKVTIVGAGAVGASCAEYIAIKDFASEVVIVDIKENFAEGKAMDLMQTATLNGFDTKITGSTNDYSKTANSDVAVITSGIPRKPGMTREELIGINAGIVQTVAKSILEHSPNVIFIVVSNPMDTMTYLTHKALGLPKNRIIGMGGALDSARFKYRLAEALDCPASDVDGMVIGGHSDTGMIPLTRLAVRNSVPVTKFLSDERLQEVAEATKVGGATLTKMLGTSAWYAPGAAVSSLVQSIVCNQKKMFPCSAMLEGEYNLNDICIGVPCIIGKNGIEEIVSIDLSEAESDKLQNSAEAVRKTNGLLEEVLN
;
A
#
# COMPACT_ATOMS: atom_id res chain seq x y z
N ASN A 1 -11.90 -14.72 -18.13
CA ASN A 1 -12.61 -15.75 -17.36
C ASN A 1 -13.97 -15.93 -18.02
N GLU A 2 -14.14 -17.03 -18.76
CA GLU A 2 -15.34 -17.30 -19.56
C GLU A 2 -16.50 -17.78 -18.69
N GLU A 3 -16.18 -18.41 -17.57
CA GLU A 3 -17.11 -18.94 -16.58
C GLU A 3 -17.93 -17.81 -15.94
N ILE A 4 -17.29 -16.70 -15.60
CA ILE A 4 -17.98 -15.49 -15.12
C ILE A 4 -18.94 -14.96 -16.19
N LYS A 5 -18.51 -14.86 -17.46
CA LYS A 5 -19.38 -14.39 -18.56
C LYS A 5 -20.58 -15.32 -18.76
N ASN A 6 -20.38 -16.63 -18.61
CA ASN A 6 -21.44 -17.63 -18.69
C ASN A 6 -22.46 -17.44 -17.55
N MET A 7 -22.02 -17.12 -16.32
CA MET A 7 -22.93 -16.83 -15.22
C MET A 7 -23.79 -15.59 -15.48
N TYR A 8 -23.20 -14.49 -15.97
CA TYR A 8 -23.96 -13.29 -16.37
C TYR A 8 -25.02 -13.63 -17.42
N THR A 9 -24.63 -14.37 -18.44
CA THR A 9 -25.52 -14.79 -19.54
C THR A 9 -26.64 -15.71 -19.06
N ALA A 10 -26.34 -16.65 -18.16
CA ALA A 10 -27.30 -17.59 -17.60
C ALA A 10 -28.36 -16.87 -16.76
N LEU A 11 -27.92 -15.94 -15.89
CA LEU A 11 -28.81 -15.14 -15.05
C LEU A 11 -29.61 -14.11 -15.85
N GLY A 12 -29.13 -13.71 -17.04
CA GLY A 12 -29.75 -12.67 -17.85
C GLY A 12 -29.43 -11.27 -17.35
N VAL A 13 -28.26 -11.09 -16.75
CA VAL A 13 -27.77 -9.80 -16.24
C VAL A 13 -26.66 -9.26 -17.14
N THR A 14 -26.62 -7.93 -17.29
CA THR A 14 -25.57 -7.23 -18.04
C THR A 14 -25.06 -6.04 -17.24
N ILE A 15 -23.89 -5.50 -17.60
CA ILE A 15 -23.39 -4.25 -17.04
C ILE A 15 -23.84 -3.10 -17.95
N GLY A 16 -24.35 -2.03 -17.34
CA GLY A 16 -24.79 -0.82 -18.02
C GLY A 16 -26.31 -0.68 -18.08
N THR A 17 -26.79 0.42 -17.52
CA THR A 17 -28.15 0.93 -17.65
C THR A 17 -28.14 2.22 -18.48
N GLU A 18 -29.31 2.75 -18.85
CA GLU A 18 -29.40 4.04 -19.54
C GLU A 18 -28.85 5.20 -18.69
N GLU A 19 -28.86 5.06 -17.36
CA GLU A 19 -28.48 6.09 -16.40
C GLU A 19 -27.05 5.93 -15.85
N ASP A 20 -26.58 4.68 -15.69
CA ASP A 20 -25.23 4.36 -15.21
C ASP A 20 -24.60 3.22 -16.04
N PRO A 21 -23.52 3.49 -16.80
CA PRO A 21 -22.82 2.49 -17.61
C PRO A 21 -22.09 1.42 -16.79
N ARG A 22 -21.99 1.57 -15.46
CA ARG A 22 -21.33 0.63 -14.55
C ARG A 22 -22.31 -0.17 -13.68
N ALA A 23 -23.57 0.25 -13.59
CA ALA A 23 -24.58 -0.44 -12.79
C ALA A 23 -24.96 -1.80 -13.35
N LEU A 24 -25.38 -2.73 -12.47
CA LEU A 24 -25.91 -4.02 -12.90
C LEU A 24 -27.33 -3.86 -13.46
N ASN A 25 -27.52 -4.25 -14.72
CA ASN A 25 -28.80 -4.22 -15.39
C ASN A 25 -29.55 -5.54 -15.19
N LEU A 26 -30.65 -5.47 -14.44
CA LEU A 26 -31.51 -6.59 -14.09
C LEU A 26 -32.78 -6.72 -14.95
N SER A 27 -32.95 -5.89 -15.99
CA SER A 27 -34.18 -5.83 -16.81
C SER A 27 -34.55 -7.17 -17.48
N LYS A 28 -33.56 -8.05 -17.71
CA LYS A 28 -33.73 -9.37 -18.32
C LYS A 28 -33.42 -10.52 -17.36
N LEU A 29 -33.43 -10.27 -16.06
CA LEU A 29 -33.17 -11.27 -15.03
C LEU A 29 -34.12 -12.47 -15.21
N ARG A 30 -33.55 -13.65 -15.39
CA ARG A 30 -34.31 -14.89 -15.67
C ARG A 30 -34.70 -15.65 -14.42
N TYR A 31 -33.89 -15.57 -13.37
CA TYR A 31 -34.06 -16.34 -12.14
C TYR A 31 -34.04 -15.42 -10.93
N HIS A 32 -35.14 -15.40 -10.18
CA HIS A 32 -35.29 -14.58 -8.97
C HIS A 32 -34.87 -15.29 -7.68
N LYS A 33 -34.52 -16.58 -7.76
CA LYS A 33 -33.96 -17.37 -6.66
C LYS A 33 -32.73 -18.10 -7.16
N ILE A 34 -31.57 -17.61 -6.77
CA ILE A 34 -30.27 -18.19 -7.06
C ILE A 34 -29.81 -18.91 -5.80
N VAL A 35 -29.62 -20.22 -5.89
CA VAL A 35 -29.32 -21.07 -4.73
C VAL A 35 -27.89 -21.58 -4.82
N ILE A 36 -27.06 -21.17 -3.85
CA ILE A 36 -25.72 -21.69 -3.63
C ILE A 36 -25.85 -23.00 -2.88
N MET A 37 -25.39 -24.09 -3.48
CA MET A 37 -25.49 -25.43 -2.91
C MET A 37 -24.08 -26.00 -2.78
N CYS A 38 -23.60 -26.03 -1.54
CA CYS A 38 -22.27 -26.53 -1.16
C CYS A 38 -22.41 -27.62 -0.09
N ASP A 39 -21.31 -28.32 0.16
CA ASP A 39 -21.24 -29.33 1.23
C ASP A 39 -21.48 -28.70 2.61
N ALA A 40 -21.93 -29.52 3.56
CA ALA A 40 -22.33 -29.06 4.89
C ALA A 40 -21.13 -28.89 5.86
N ASP A 41 -19.92 -29.03 5.35
CA ASP A 41 -18.68 -28.98 6.10
C ASP A 41 -17.97 -27.61 5.97
N VAL A 42 -16.75 -27.55 6.51
CA VAL A 42 -15.92 -26.33 6.52
C VAL A 42 -15.52 -25.92 5.11
N ASP A 43 -15.22 -26.88 4.24
CA ASP A 43 -14.82 -26.61 2.86
C ASP A 43 -16.00 -26.06 2.05
N GLY A 44 -17.20 -26.64 2.23
CA GLY A 44 -18.43 -26.10 1.64
C GLY A 44 -18.75 -24.69 2.13
N SER A 45 -18.46 -24.37 3.40
CA SER A 45 -18.60 -23.01 3.95
C SER A 45 -17.61 -22.03 3.32
N HIS A 46 -16.36 -22.44 3.09
CA HIS A 46 -15.37 -21.64 2.37
C HIS A 46 -15.79 -21.37 0.92
N ILE A 47 -16.22 -22.40 0.18
CA ILE A 47 -16.69 -22.26 -1.20
C ILE A 47 -17.91 -21.35 -1.28
N ALA A 48 -18.88 -21.52 -0.38
CA ALA A 48 -20.03 -20.62 -0.29
C ALA A 48 -19.59 -19.17 -0.09
N THR A 49 -18.61 -18.92 0.78
CA THR A 49 -18.05 -17.58 1.02
C THR A 49 -17.42 -16.99 -0.23
N LEU A 50 -16.63 -17.76 -1.00
CA LEU A 50 -16.03 -17.30 -2.27
C LEU A 50 -17.10 -16.90 -3.30
N ILE A 51 -18.17 -17.70 -3.43
CA ILE A 51 -19.28 -17.41 -4.34
C ILE A 51 -20.07 -16.19 -3.87
N LEU A 52 -20.26 -16.02 -2.56
CA LEU A 52 -20.89 -14.83 -1.99
C LEU A 52 -20.07 -13.58 -2.25
N THR A 53 -18.74 -13.63 -2.12
CA THR A 53 -17.86 -12.53 -2.51
C THR A 53 -18.08 -12.13 -3.97
N PHE A 54 -18.19 -13.11 -4.87
CA PHE A 54 -18.46 -12.83 -6.28
C PHE A 54 -19.78 -12.06 -6.46
N PHE A 55 -20.88 -12.52 -5.84
CA PHE A 55 -22.14 -11.78 -5.89
C PHE A 55 -22.05 -10.40 -5.23
N PHE A 56 -21.39 -10.28 -4.08
CA PHE A 56 -21.23 -9.02 -3.37
C PHE A 56 -20.40 -7.99 -4.17
N ARG A 57 -19.33 -8.42 -4.84
CA ARG A 57 -18.42 -7.53 -5.58
C ARG A 57 -18.94 -7.15 -6.97
N TYR A 58 -19.65 -8.06 -7.64
CA TYR A 58 -19.99 -7.91 -9.06
C TYR A 58 -21.48 -7.85 -9.35
N MET A 59 -22.34 -8.29 -8.43
CA MET A 59 -23.78 -8.33 -8.64
C MET A 59 -24.54 -7.97 -7.35
N ARG A 60 -24.09 -6.93 -6.67
CA ARG A 60 -24.52 -6.58 -5.31
C ARG A 60 -26.03 -6.40 -5.20
N GLU A 61 -26.64 -5.84 -6.23
CA GLU A 61 -28.07 -5.59 -6.35
C GLU A 61 -28.90 -6.89 -6.26
N LEU A 62 -28.37 -8.04 -6.68
CA LEU A 62 -29.04 -9.34 -6.50
C LEU A 62 -29.08 -9.76 -5.03
N VAL A 63 -28.06 -9.39 -4.24
CA VAL A 63 -28.04 -9.65 -2.79
C VAL A 63 -29.03 -8.72 -2.10
N GLU A 64 -29.02 -7.44 -2.45
CA GLU A 64 -29.90 -6.41 -1.87
C GLU A 64 -31.38 -6.67 -2.20
N ASN A 65 -31.68 -7.17 -3.40
CA ASN A 65 -33.04 -7.59 -3.79
C ASN A 65 -33.47 -8.94 -3.20
N GLY A 66 -32.60 -9.58 -2.39
CA GLY A 66 -32.90 -10.85 -1.72
C GLY A 66 -32.99 -12.04 -2.67
N ASN A 67 -32.31 -12.01 -3.81
CA ASN A 67 -32.36 -13.11 -4.79
C ASN A 67 -31.40 -14.26 -4.47
N ILE A 68 -30.44 -14.07 -3.54
CA ILE A 68 -29.40 -15.05 -3.21
C ILE A 68 -29.79 -15.88 -1.99
N TYR A 69 -29.66 -17.20 -2.11
CA TYR A 69 -29.97 -18.17 -1.06
C TYR A 69 -28.84 -19.20 -0.92
N ILE A 70 -28.66 -19.75 0.27
CA ILE A 70 -27.76 -20.87 0.55
C ILE A 70 -28.63 -22.07 0.93
N ALA A 71 -28.46 -23.19 0.22
CA ALA A 71 -29.14 -24.43 0.56
C ALA A 71 -28.60 -25.00 1.88
N ALA A 72 -29.49 -25.54 2.72
CA ALA A 72 -29.12 -26.19 3.97
C ALA A 72 -29.42 -27.70 3.87
N PRO A 73 -28.47 -28.54 3.43
CA PRO A 73 -28.64 -29.99 3.46
C PRO A 73 -28.62 -30.52 4.93
N PRO A 74 -29.24 -31.68 5.20
CA PRO A 74 -29.21 -32.28 6.53
C PRO A 74 -27.83 -32.87 6.85
N LEU A 75 -27.46 -32.87 8.13
CA LEU A 75 -26.22 -33.48 8.61
C LEU A 75 -26.36 -34.97 8.88
N TYR A 76 -27.58 -35.42 9.20
CA TYR A 76 -27.84 -36.79 9.64
C TYR A 76 -29.09 -37.39 9.02
N LEU A 77 -29.08 -38.72 8.85
CA LEU A 77 -30.25 -39.56 8.62
C LEU A 77 -30.32 -40.63 9.71
N ILE A 78 -31.42 -40.64 10.46
CA ILE A 78 -31.66 -41.62 11.51
C ILE A 78 -32.66 -42.65 10.99
N LYS A 79 -32.36 -43.94 11.16
CA LYS A 79 -33.24 -45.04 10.76
C LYS A 79 -33.49 -46.01 11.91
N LYS A 80 -34.74 -46.43 12.07
CA LYS A 80 -35.13 -47.54 12.95
C LYS A 80 -36.27 -48.34 12.32
N GLY A 81 -35.97 -49.55 11.85
CA GLY A 81 -36.93 -50.37 11.10
C GLY A 81 -37.38 -49.64 9.82
N ALA A 82 -38.69 -49.45 9.66
CA ALA A 82 -39.27 -48.72 8.52
C ALA A 82 -39.25 -47.18 8.68
N LYS A 83 -38.92 -46.66 9.87
CA LYS A 83 -38.90 -45.21 10.13
C LYS A 83 -37.56 -44.61 9.69
N LYS A 84 -37.61 -43.48 8.99
CA LYS A 84 -36.44 -42.66 8.60
C LYS A 84 -36.75 -41.18 8.81
N GLU A 85 -35.82 -40.41 9.35
CA GLU A 85 -35.98 -38.96 9.57
C GLU A 85 -34.61 -38.26 9.46
N TYR A 86 -34.57 -37.08 8.84
CA TYR A 86 -33.35 -36.29 8.65
C TYR A 86 -33.20 -35.26 9.77
N ALA A 87 -31.95 -34.94 10.13
CA ALA A 87 -31.61 -33.95 11.14
C ALA A 87 -30.59 -32.95 10.61
N TRP A 88 -30.76 -31.67 10.97
CA TRP A 88 -29.90 -30.56 10.56
C TRP A 88 -28.94 -30.12 11.66
N THR A 89 -29.21 -30.50 12.91
CA THR A 89 -28.34 -30.25 14.06
C THR A 89 -28.08 -31.51 14.86
N ASP A 90 -27.07 -31.47 15.74
CA ASP A 90 -26.84 -32.53 16.73
C ASP A 90 -28.03 -32.68 17.69
N ALA A 91 -28.70 -31.58 18.04
CA ALA A 91 -29.90 -31.60 18.89
C ALA A 91 -31.06 -32.31 18.19
N ASP A 92 -31.34 -31.99 16.92
CA ASP A 92 -32.38 -32.67 16.13
C ASP A 92 -32.11 -34.17 16.08
N ARG A 93 -30.84 -34.56 15.89
CA ARG A 93 -30.44 -35.96 15.85
C ARG A 93 -30.77 -36.65 17.18
N ASP A 94 -30.40 -36.04 18.30
CA ASP A 94 -30.58 -36.64 19.62
C ASP A 94 -32.07 -36.75 19.98
N GLU A 95 -32.88 -35.74 19.63
CA GLU A 95 -34.34 -35.78 19.77
C GLU A 95 -34.98 -36.89 18.92
N ILE A 96 -34.56 -37.04 17.65
CA ILE A 96 -35.06 -38.10 16.77
C ILE A 96 -34.66 -39.49 17.30
N ILE A 97 -33.45 -39.63 17.84
CA ILE A 97 -32.99 -40.88 18.45
C ILE A 97 -33.84 -41.22 19.67
N GLU A 98 -34.13 -40.26 20.54
CA GLU A 98 -34.99 -40.46 21.71
C GLU A 98 -36.41 -40.85 21.28
N LYS A 99 -36.99 -40.10 20.33
CA LYS A 99 -38.30 -40.36 19.72
C LYS A 99 -38.38 -41.76 19.10
N PHE A 100 -37.30 -42.23 18.50
CA PHE A 100 -37.24 -43.58 17.93
C PHE A 100 -36.92 -44.64 18.99
N GLY A 101 -36.35 -44.27 20.14
CA GLY A 101 -35.80 -45.17 21.16
C GLY A 101 -34.53 -45.89 20.67
N GLY A 102 -33.62 -45.16 20.03
CA GLY A 102 -32.42 -45.67 19.36
C GLY A 102 -32.53 -45.74 17.83
N GLY A 103 -31.45 -46.09 17.13
CA GLY A 103 -31.45 -46.24 15.68
C GLY A 103 -30.04 -46.19 15.08
N SER A 104 -29.93 -46.54 13.80
CA SER A 104 -28.68 -46.34 13.05
C SER A 104 -28.59 -44.89 12.58
N ILE A 105 -27.44 -44.26 12.77
CA ILE A 105 -27.17 -42.88 12.37
C ILE A 105 -26.25 -42.92 11.15
N GLN A 106 -26.66 -42.29 10.06
CA GLN A 106 -25.82 -41.98 8.92
C GLN A 106 -25.51 -40.48 8.95
N ARG A 107 -24.23 -40.12 8.99
CA ARG A 107 -23.78 -38.72 8.88
C ARG A 107 -23.44 -38.42 7.43
N TYR A 108 -23.87 -37.27 6.94
CA TYR A 108 -23.45 -36.73 5.64
C TYR A 108 -22.35 -35.69 5.87
N LYS A 109 -21.22 -35.84 5.19
CA LYS A 109 -20.17 -34.82 5.14
C LYS A 109 -20.40 -33.84 4.00
N GLY A 110 -20.91 -34.34 2.88
CA GLY A 110 -21.17 -33.55 1.68
C GLY A 110 -22.35 -34.07 0.87
N LEU A 111 -22.78 -33.27 -0.08
CA LEU A 111 -23.89 -33.54 -0.99
C LEU A 111 -23.63 -34.79 -1.84
N GLY A 112 -22.36 -35.07 -2.15
CA GLY A 112 -21.94 -36.25 -2.91
C GLY A 112 -22.14 -37.59 -2.19
N GLU A 113 -22.38 -37.58 -0.87
CA GLU A 113 -22.68 -38.80 -0.09
C GLU A 113 -24.18 -39.15 -0.10
N MET A 114 -25.01 -38.31 -0.71
CA MET A 114 -26.45 -38.52 -0.89
C MET A 114 -26.71 -39.08 -2.29
N ASN A 115 -27.56 -40.10 -2.39
CA ASN A 115 -28.05 -40.52 -3.71
C ASN A 115 -29.07 -39.51 -4.26
N ALA A 116 -29.45 -39.67 -5.55
CA ALA A 116 -30.34 -38.72 -6.22
C ALA A 116 -31.71 -38.53 -5.53
N GLU A 117 -32.30 -39.60 -4.99
CA GLU A 117 -33.57 -39.52 -4.25
C GLU A 117 -33.39 -38.77 -2.93
N GLN A 118 -32.32 -39.05 -2.19
CA GLN A 118 -32.02 -38.38 -0.94
C GLN A 118 -31.79 -36.89 -1.15
N LEU A 119 -30.97 -36.52 -2.13
CA LEU A 119 -30.69 -35.12 -2.45
C LEU A 119 -31.96 -34.37 -2.90
N TRP A 120 -32.82 -35.04 -3.68
CA TRP A 120 -34.11 -34.49 -4.07
C TRP A 120 -34.99 -34.24 -2.85
N ASP A 121 -35.25 -35.27 -2.04
CA ASP A 121 -36.16 -35.22 -0.90
C ASP A 121 -35.76 -34.19 0.15
N THR A 122 -34.46 -33.89 0.28
CA THR A 122 -33.95 -32.98 1.31
C THR A 122 -33.68 -31.57 0.78
N THR A 123 -32.79 -31.43 -0.20
CA THR A 123 -32.13 -30.16 -0.49
C THR A 123 -32.71 -29.48 -1.72
N MET A 124 -33.29 -30.26 -2.66
CA MET A 124 -33.82 -29.72 -3.92
C MET A 124 -35.34 -29.57 -3.93
N ASN A 125 -36.08 -30.42 -3.22
CA ASN A 125 -37.55 -30.41 -3.25
C ASN A 125 -38.11 -29.11 -2.63
N PRO A 126 -38.82 -28.27 -3.41
CA PRO A 126 -39.38 -27.01 -2.92
C PRO A 126 -40.34 -27.11 -1.73
N GLU A 127 -40.98 -28.28 -1.53
CA GLU A 127 -41.93 -28.48 -0.44
C GLU A 127 -41.25 -28.64 0.93
N TYR A 128 -40.04 -29.21 0.97
CA TYR A 128 -39.37 -29.60 2.22
C TYR A 128 -38.00 -28.95 2.42
N ARG A 129 -37.41 -28.36 1.38
CA ARG A 129 -36.07 -27.78 1.47
C ARG A 129 -36.00 -26.58 2.40
N THR A 130 -34.91 -26.51 3.15
CA THR A 130 -34.55 -25.35 3.97
C THR A 130 -33.46 -24.55 3.25
N MET A 131 -33.63 -23.23 3.21
CA MET A 131 -32.65 -22.31 2.63
C MET A 131 -32.48 -21.09 3.51
N LYS A 132 -31.26 -20.56 3.55
CA LYS A 132 -30.96 -19.27 4.20
C LYS A 132 -30.94 -18.20 3.13
N GLN A 133 -31.78 -17.18 3.25
CA GLN A 133 -31.71 -16.00 2.37
C GLN A 133 -30.54 -15.13 2.81
N VAL A 134 -29.73 -14.69 1.86
CA VAL A 134 -28.58 -13.81 2.12
C VAL A 134 -29.05 -12.36 2.05
N SER A 135 -28.64 -11.56 3.03
CA SER A 135 -28.88 -10.12 3.07
C SER A 135 -27.63 -9.39 3.56
N ILE A 136 -27.57 -8.08 3.30
CA ILE A 136 -26.47 -7.22 3.74
C ILE A 136 -27.01 -6.33 4.85
N GLU A 137 -26.62 -6.60 6.10
CA GLU A 137 -26.99 -5.76 7.24
C GLU A 137 -26.16 -4.46 7.25
N ASN A 138 -24.85 -4.59 7.02
CA ASN A 138 -23.91 -3.47 6.93
C ASN A 138 -22.94 -3.71 5.77
N ALA A 139 -23.08 -2.91 4.71
CA ALA A 139 -22.26 -3.06 3.52
C ALA A 139 -20.77 -2.76 3.76
N THR A 140 -20.44 -1.83 4.65
CA THR A 140 -19.05 -1.47 4.97
C THR A 140 -18.35 -2.60 5.72
N GLU A 141 -19.03 -3.19 6.71
CA GLU A 141 -18.45 -4.32 7.46
C GLU A 141 -18.35 -5.57 6.59
N ALA A 142 -19.35 -5.84 5.75
CA ALA A 142 -19.26 -6.92 4.77
C ALA A 142 -18.07 -6.74 3.81
N ASP A 143 -17.87 -5.53 3.30
CA ASP A 143 -16.73 -5.19 2.42
C ASP A 143 -15.38 -5.41 3.10
N ARG A 144 -15.25 -4.96 4.36
CA ARG A 144 -14.05 -5.18 5.18
C ARG A 144 -13.78 -6.66 5.38
N VAL A 145 -14.79 -7.44 5.79
CA VAL A 145 -14.66 -8.88 6.04
C VAL A 145 -14.29 -9.62 4.76
N PHE A 146 -14.91 -9.29 3.63
CA PHE A 146 -14.54 -9.89 2.35
C PHE A 146 -13.12 -9.50 1.91
N SER A 147 -12.70 -8.25 2.07
CA SER A 147 -11.32 -7.82 1.75
C SER A 147 -10.28 -8.60 2.56
N MET A 148 -10.53 -8.77 3.86
CA MET A 148 -9.67 -9.53 4.77
C MET A 148 -9.62 -11.03 4.43
N LEU A 149 -10.78 -11.67 4.21
CA LEU A 149 -10.87 -13.12 3.94
C LEU A 149 -10.37 -13.51 2.55
N MET A 150 -10.50 -12.63 1.55
CA MET A 150 -10.17 -12.91 0.16
C MET A 150 -8.71 -12.61 -0.19
N GLY A 151 -7.90 -12.19 0.79
CA GLY A 151 -6.47 -12.03 0.62
C GLY A 151 -6.04 -10.79 -0.16
N ASP A 152 -6.88 -9.76 -0.20
CA ASP A 152 -6.40 -8.42 -0.61
C ASP A 152 -5.46 -7.82 0.46
N ASP A 153 -5.43 -8.38 1.68
CA ASP A 153 -4.26 -8.35 2.57
C ASP A 153 -3.14 -9.20 1.96
N ILE A 154 -2.58 -8.74 0.84
CA ILE A 154 -1.18 -9.05 0.54
C ILE A 154 -0.44 -8.57 1.78
N LYS A 155 0.19 -9.49 2.51
CA LYS A 155 1.02 -9.13 3.67
C LYS A 155 2.14 -8.22 3.19
N MET A 156 1.88 -6.91 3.27
CA MET A 156 2.80 -5.91 2.78
C MET A 156 3.91 -5.78 3.79
N LYS A 157 5.12 -6.09 3.33
CA LYS A 157 6.33 -6.10 4.14
C LYS A 157 7.25 -4.98 3.71
N VAL A 158 7.61 -4.14 4.68
CA VAL A 158 8.49 -3.00 4.47
C VAL A 158 9.80 -3.25 5.20
N THR A 159 10.92 -3.19 4.48
CA THR A 159 12.25 -3.18 5.08
C THR A 159 12.74 -1.75 5.22
N ILE A 160 13.32 -1.40 6.38
CA ILE A 160 14.02 -0.14 6.61
C ILE A 160 15.45 -0.47 7.01
N VAL A 161 16.42 -0.02 6.22
CA VAL A 161 17.85 -0.19 6.53
C VAL A 161 18.39 1.09 7.14
N GLY A 162 18.92 0.96 8.35
CA GLY A 162 19.32 2.04 9.26
C GLY A 162 18.27 2.27 10.35
N ALA A 163 18.60 1.88 11.59
CA ALA A 163 17.79 2.11 12.80
C ALA A 163 18.06 3.48 13.45
N GLY A 164 18.70 4.40 12.72
CA GLY A 164 18.87 5.79 13.13
C GLY A 164 17.54 6.54 13.26
N ALA A 165 17.59 7.81 13.65
CA ALA A 165 16.37 8.58 13.96
C ALA A 165 15.37 8.64 12.79
N VAL A 166 15.85 8.81 11.54
CA VAL A 166 14.97 8.82 10.35
C VAL A 166 14.30 7.46 10.13
N GLY A 167 15.05 6.36 10.22
CA GLY A 167 14.51 5.01 10.05
C GLY A 167 13.52 4.64 11.16
N ALA A 168 13.81 5.00 12.40
CA ALA A 168 12.90 4.80 13.53
C ALA A 168 11.60 5.60 13.36
N SER A 169 11.66 6.89 13.00
CA SER A 169 10.46 7.69 12.73
C SER A 169 9.68 7.17 11.51
N CYS A 170 10.37 6.68 10.47
CA CYS A 170 9.71 6.03 9.34
C CYS A 170 8.92 4.79 9.79
N ALA A 171 9.53 3.91 10.58
CA ALA A 171 8.87 2.73 11.13
C ALA A 171 7.66 3.11 12.00
N GLU A 172 7.81 4.11 12.85
CA GLU A 172 6.74 4.65 13.69
C GLU A 172 5.56 5.15 12.85
N TYR A 173 5.79 6.01 11.84
CA TYR A 173 4.72 6.52 10.99
C TYR A 173 4.04 5.45 10.13
N ILE A 174 4.76 4.40 9.73
CA ILE A 174 4.15 3.26 9.03
C ILE A 174 3.23 2.52 10.01
N ALA A 175 3.72 2.23 11.22
CA ALA A 175 2.98 1.47 12.22
C ALA A 175 1.74 2.20 12.72
N ILE A 176 1.84 3.46 13.13
CA ILE A 176 0.67 4.20 13.65
C ILE A 176 -0.42 4.47 12.58
N LYS A 177 -0.08 4.38 11.30
CA LYS A 177 -1.04 4.47 10.19
C LYS A 177 -1.56 3.10 9.75
N ASP A 178 -0.99 2.03 10.30
CA ASP A 178 -1.45 0.65 10.24
C ASP A 178 -1.79 0.12 8.84
N PHE A 179 -0.98 0.50 7.83
CA PHE A 179 -1.21 0.12 6.43
C PHE A 179 -0.26 -0.97 5.92
N ALA A 180 0.70 -1.39 6.73
CA ALA A 180 1.62 -2.49 6.41
C ALA A 180 1.53 -3.56 7.49
N SER A 181 1.60 -4.83 7.08
CA SER A 181 1.51 -5.95 8.02
C SER A 181 2.80 -6.15 8.81
N GLU A 182 3.95 -5.88 8.19
CA GLU A 182 5.27 -6.12 8.79
C GLU A 182 6.25 -5.02 8.40
N VAL A 183 7.01 -4.55 9.38
CA VAL A 183 8.19 -3.70 9.21
C VAL A 183 9.41 -4.42 9.77
N VAL A 184 10.45 -4.55 8.96
CA VAL A 184 11.76 -5.09 9.38
C VAL A 184 12.78 -3.96 9.38
N ILE A 185 13.38 -3.70 10.54
CA ILE A 185 14.46 -2.74 10.69
C ILE A 185 15.78 -3.50 10.72
N VAL A 186 16.70 -3.17 9.81
CA VAL A 186 18.04 -3.76 9.76
C VAL A 186 19.08 -2.70 10.09
N ASP A 187 20.00 -3.00 11.00
CA ASP A 187 21.16 -2.13 11.30
C ASP A 187 22.41 -2.98 11.54
N ILE A 188 23.58 -2.37 11.41
CA ILE A 188 24.87 -3.03 11.66
C ILE A 188 25.23 -3.03 13.15
N LYS A 189 24.64 -2.14 13.94
CA LYS A 189 24.91 -2.02 15.37
C LYS A 189 24.15 -3.09 16.14
N GLU A 190 24.90 -3.90 16.87
CA GLU A 190 24.38 -4.98 17.70
C GLU A 190 23.24 -4.51 18.63
N ASN A 191 22.12 -5.21 18.57
CA ASN A 191 20.90 -4.98 19.36
C ASN A 191 20.24 -3.60 19.16
N PHE A 192 20.73 -2.77 18.23
CA PHE A 192 20.21 -1.42 18.07
C PHE A 192 18.86 -1.41 17.33
N ALA A 193 18.75 -2.18 16.24
CA ALA A 193 17.49 -2.33 15.51
C ALA A 193 16.44 -3.08 16.34
N GLU A 194 16.85 -4.13 17.04
CA GLU A 194 16.03 -4.94 17.94
C GLU A 194 15.47 -4.09 19.09
N GLY A 195 16.33 -3.29 19.72
CA GLY A 195 15.92 -2.35 20.76
C GLY A 195 14.89 -1.33 20.25
N LYS A 196 15.11 -0.76 19.06
CA LYS A 196 14.16 0.17 18.42
C LYS A 196 12.83 -0.49 18.09
N ALA A 197 12.85 -1.69 17.53
CA ALA A 197 11.63 -2.44 17.22
C ALA A 197 10.84 -2.78 18.49
N MET A 198 11.52 -3.22 19.56
CA MET A 198 10.88 -3.52 20.84
C MET A 198 10.23 -2.29 21.46
N ASP A 199 10.94 -1.16 21.49
CA ASP A 199 10.44 0.12 22.01
C ASP A 199 9.21 0.61 21.22
N LEU A 200 9.27 0.56 19.88
CA LEU A 200 8.12 0.91 19.03
C LEU A 200 6.93 -0.03 19.24
N MET A 201 7.15 -1.34 19.34
CA MET A 201 6.08 -2.32 19.57
C MET A 201 5.40 -2.15 20.94
N GLN A 202 6.09 -1.62 21.95
CA GLN A 202 5.47 -1.30 23.24
C GLN A 202 4.44 -0.16 23.14
N THR A 203 4.48 0.63 22.06
CA THR A 203 3.48 1.67 21.80
C THR A 203 2.20 1.14 21.13
N ALA A 204 2.21 -0.10 20.63
CA ALA A 204 1.12 -0.66 19.81
C ALA A 204 -0.25 -0.63 20.51
N THR A 205 -0.31 -1.03 21.78
CA THR A 205 -1.57 -1.06 22.55
C THR A 205 -2.08 0.34 22.90
N LEU A 206 -1.20 1.34 22.91
CA LEU A 206 -1.53 2.74 23.24
C LEU A 206 -2.03 3.49 22.00
N ASN A 207 -1.43 3.20 20.84
CA ASN A 207 -1.74 3.86 19.57
C ASN A 207 -2.74 3.08 18.71
N GLY A 208 -3.02 1.81 19.04
CA GLY A 208 -4.04 0.99 18.38
C GLY A 208 -3.66 0.53 16.98
N PHE A 209 -2.42 0.06 16.79
CA PHE A 209 -1.96 -0.52 15.53
C PHE A 209 -1.59 -1.99 15.67
N ASP A 210 -1.70 -2.75 14.57
CA ASP A 210 -1.37 -4.17 14.48
C ASP A 210 -0.13 -4.46 13.59
N THR A 211 0.40 -3.46 12.87
CA THR A 211 1.70 -3.56 12.17
C THR A 211 2.79 -4.15 13.07
N LYS A 212 3.34 -5.29 12.67
CA LYS A 212 4.43 -5.95 13.41
C LYS A 212 5.79 -5.37 13.04
N ILE A 213 6.51 -4.83 14.01
CA ILE A 213 7.87 -4.32 13.82
C ILE A 213 8.87 -5.32 14.41
N THR A 214 9.87 -5.70 13.62
CA THR A 214 11.00 -6.52 14.08
C THR A 214 12.31 -5.83 13.75
N GLY A 215 13.32 -6.07 14.58
CA GLY A 215 14.68 -5.57 14.38
C GLY A 215 15.65 -6.70 14.11
N SER A 216 16.72 -6.41 13.38
CA SER A 216 17.76 -7.38 13.08
C SER A 216 19.14 -6.73 12.92
N THR A 217 20.13 -7.29 13.62
CA THR A 217 21.54 -6.94 13.48
C THR A 217 22.15 -7.67 12.27
N ASN A 218 22.42 -6.94 11.19
CA ASN A 218 23.19 -7.40 10.03
C ASN A 218 22.73 -8.71 9.35
N ASP A 219 21.48 -9.13 9.54
CA ASP A 219 20.90 -10.33 8.91
C ASP A 219 19.84 -9.93 7.86
N TYR A 220 20.29 -9.83 6.61
CA TYR A 220 19.43 -9.48 5.47
C TYR A 220 18.45 -10.58 5.08
N SER A 221 18.59 -11.82 5.58
CA SER A 221 17.59 -12.87 5.33
C SER A 221 16.22 -12.49 5.90
N LYS A 222 16.19 -11.65 6.94
CA LYS A 222 14.96 -11.08 7.51
C LYS A 222 14.24 -10.14 6.56
N THR A 223 14.92 -9.60 5.56
CA THR A 223 14.32 -8.72 4.55
C THR A 223 13.56 -9.50 3.48
N ALA A 224 13.61 -10.84 3.47
CA ALA A 224 13.02 -11.66 2.41
C ALA A 224 11.54 -11.33 2.14
N ASN A 225 11.21 -11.26 0.84
CA ASN A 225 9.89 -10.90 0.31
C ASN A 225 9.38 -9.51 0.74
N SER A 226 10.26 -8.52 0.89
CA SER A 226 9.83 -7.13 1.09
C SER A 226 9.27 -6.55 -0.21
N ASP A 227 8.11 -5.89 -0.10
CA ASP A 227 7.50 -5.15 -1.20
C ASP A 227 8.17 -3.79 -1.39
N VAL A 228 8.54 -3.14 -0.28
CA VAL A 228 9.22 -1.85 -0.27
C VAL A 228 10.45 -1.90 0.64
N ALA A 229 11.57 -1.36 0.19
CA ALA A 229 12.78 -1.19 0.98
C ALA A 229 13.20 0.28 1.04
N VAL A 230 13.34 0.80 2.26
CA VAL A 230 13.78 2.16 2.55
C VAL A 230 15.24 2.13 2.96
N ILE A 231 16.11 2.83 2.23
CA ILE A 231 17.54 2.94 2.55
C ILE A 231 17.79 4.28 3.23
N THR A 232 17.95 4.24 4.55
CA THR A 232 18.34 5.39 5.39
C THR A 232 19.78 5.29 5.92
N SER A 233 20.42 4.14 5.69
CA SER A 233 21.78 3.84 6.15
C SER A 233 22.83 4.70 5.44
N GLY A 234 23.67 5.33 6.24
CA GLY A 234 24.80 6.13 5.81
C GLY A 234 25.47 6.73 7.03
N ILE A 235 26.64 7.33 6.84
CA ILE A 235 27.32 8.05 7.92
C ILE A 235 27.11 9.56 7.78
N PRO A 236 26.95 10.28 8.91
CA PRO A 236 27.01 11.74 8.87
C PRO A 236 28.44 12.19 8.60
N ARG A 237 28.58 13.41 8.04
CA ARG A 237 29.89 14.03 7.85
C ARG A 237 30.59 14.21 9.20
N LYS A 238 31.80 13.67 9.33
CA LYS A 238 32.64 13.86 10.53
C LYS A 238 33.55 15.08 10.35
N PRO A 239 34.00 15.73 11.45
CA PRO A 239 35.01 16.79 11.38
C PRO A 239 36.25 16.31 10.61
N GLY A 240 36.73 17.11 9.64
CA GLY A 240 37.89 16.79 8.82
C GLY A 240 37.62 15.93 7.57
N MET A 241 36.41 15.37 7.41
CA MET A 241 36.05 14.57 6.24
C MET A 241 35.71 15.46 5.04
N THR A 242 36.31 15.14 3.88
CA THR A 242 36.00 15.79 2.60
C THR A 242 34.61 15.40 2.10
N ARG A 243 34.07 16.14 1.12
CA ARG A 243 32.74 15.83 0.56
C ARG A 243 32.81 14.54 -0.27
N GLU A 244 33.91 14.38 -0.99
CA GLU A 244 34.23 13.27 -1.88
C GLU A 244 34.34 11.96 -1.09
N GLU A 245 35.11 11.95 0.02
CA GLU A 245 35.20 10.79 0.91
C GLU A 245 33.85 10.37 1.47
N LEU A 246 33.03 11.33 1.94
CA LEU A 246 31.71 11.04 2.47
C LEU A 246 30.80 10.40 1.41
N ILE A 247 30.84 10.92 0.18
CA ILE A 247 30.07 10.38 -0.95
C ILE A 247 30.51 8.97 -1.27
N GLY A 248 31.82 8.72 -1.38
CA GLY A 248 32.35 7.37 -1.65
C GLY A 248 31.94 6.35 -0.58
N ILE A 249 32.03 6.72 0.71
CA ILE A 249 31.61 5.82 1.80
C ILE A 249 30.11 5.53 1.73
N ASN A 250 29.27 6.56 1.61
CA ASN A 250 27.83 6.35 1.54
C ASN A 250 27.42 5.60 0.27
N ALA A 251 28.12 5.81 -0.85
CA ALA A 251 27.92 5.07 -2.08
C ALA A 251 28.17 3.58 -1.89
N GLY A 252 29.32 3.20 -1.29
CA GLY A 252 29.62 1.79 -0.99
C GLY A 252 28.60 1.15 -0.05
N ILE A 253 28.13 1.88 0.97
CA ILE A 253 27.07 1.42 1.89
C ILE A 253 25.77 1.18 1.12
N VAL A 254 25.27 2.19 0.40
CA VAL A 254 24.00 2.11 -0.34
C VAL A 254 24.05 0.99 -1.37
N GLN A 255 25.15 0.85 -2.11
CA GLN A 255 25.32 -0.22 -3.10
C GLN A 255 25.25 -1.61 -2.45
N THR A 256 25.97 -1.81 -1.35
CA THR A 256 25.99 -3.09 -0.63
C THR A 256 24.61 -3.44 -0.08
N VAL A 257 23.99 -2.49 0.62
CA VAL A 257 22.65 -2.62 1.21
C VAL A 257 21.62 -2.97 0.13
N ALA A 258 21.62 -2.23 -0.98
CA ALA A 258 20.66 -2.41 -2.05
C ALA A 258 20.79 -3.79 -2.72
N LYS A 259 22.03 -4.25 -2.96
CA LYS A 259 22.30 -5.60 -3.48
C LYS A 259 21.83 -6.69 -2.52
N SER A 260 22.18 -6.60 -1.23
CA SER A 260 21.76 -7.59 -0.22
C SER A 260 20.24 -7.68 -0.06
N ILE A 261 19.51 -6.55 -0.14
CA ILE A 261 18.03 -6.60 -0.14
C ILE A 261 17.53 -7.28 -1.41
N LEU A 262 18.07 -6.95 -2.58
CA LEU A 262 17.60 -7.48 -3.86
C LEU A 262 17.79 -9.00 -3.94
N GLU A 263 18.86 -9.54 -3.37
CA GLU A 263 19.11 -10.98 -3.25
C GLU A 263 17.97 -11.73 -2.54
N HIS A 264 17.36 -11.11 -1.53
CA HIS A 264 16.27 -11.71 -0.74
C HIS A 264 14.87 -11.25 -1.18
N SER A 265 14.77 -10.15 -1.92
CA SER A 265 13.51 -9.53 -2.34
C SER A 265 13.58 -9.07 -3.80
N PRO A 266 13.49 -9.97 -4.78
CA PRO A 266 13.71 -9.67 -6.20
C PRO A 266 12.67 -8.68 -6.79
N ASN A 267 11.50 -8.54 -6.15
CA ASN A 267 10.40 -7.68 -6.60
C ASN A 267 10.29 -6.33 -5.86
N VAL A 268 11.20 -6.06 -4.93
CA VAL A 268 11.16 -4.88 -4.06
C VAL A 268 11.20 -3.53 -4.81
N ILE A 269 10.48 -2.53 -4.32
CA ILE A 269 10.62 -1.13 -4.72
C ILE A 269 11.51 -0.41 -3.71
N PHE A 270 12.55 0.27 -4.18
CA PHE A 270 13.49 1.00 -3.35
C PHE A 270 13.07 2.45 -3.17
N ILE A 271 13.10 2.92 -1.92
CA ILE A 271 13.04 4.33 -1.55
C ILE A 271 14.40 4.73 -0.94
N VAL A 272 15.15 5.58 -1.64
CA VAL A 272 16.46 6.05 -1.21
C VAL A 272 16.32 7.36 -0.44
N VAL A 273 16.88 7.38 0.77
CA VAL A 273 16.87 8.52 1.70
C VAL A 273 18.30 8.98 2.02
N SER A 274 19.25 8.06 1.99
CA SER A 274 20.67 8.33 2.27
C SER A 274 21.24 9.43 1.38
N ASN A 275 22.00 10.35 1.99
CA ASN A 275 22.51 11.54 1.30
C ASN A 275 23.93 11.36 0.72
N PRO A 276 24.27 12.03 -0.39
CA PRO A 276 23.41 12.95 -1.17
C PRO A 276 22.33 12.21 -1.96
N MET A 277 21.06 12.53 -1.71
CA MET A 277 19.94 11.64 -2.04
C MET A 277 19.76 11.39 -3.54
N ASP A 278 19.83 12.43 -4.38
CA ASP A 278 19.71 12.27 -5.84
C ASP A 278 20.84 11.40 -6.40
N THR A 279 22.07 11.63 -5.91
CA THR A 279 23.27 10.87 -6.30
C THR A 279 23.20 9.43 -5.82
N MET A 280 22.73 9.16 -4.59
CA MET A 280 22.54 7.80 -4.08
C MET A 280 21.41 7.07 -4.83
N THR A 281 20.37 7.79 -5.24
CA THR A 281 19.29 7.24 -6.08
C THR A 281 19.83 6.84 -7.44
N TYR A 282 20.58 7.73 -8.10
CA TYR A 282 21.26 7.47 -9.37
C TYR A 282 22.23 6.27 -9.27
N LEU A 283 23.06 6.23 -8.22
CA LEU A 283 23.94 5.09 -7.94
C LEU A 283 23.16 3.78 -7.85
N THR A 284 22.02 3.77 -7.16
CA THR A 284 21.20 2.56 -6.98
C THR A 284 20.67 2.06 -8.33
N HIS A 285 20.23 2.95 -9.22
CA HIS A 285 19.86 2.58 -10.59
C HIS A 285 21.01 1.91 -11.34
N LYS A 286 22.19 2.55 -11.32
CA LYS A 286 23.38 2.05 -12.02
C LYS A 286 23.90 0.74 -11.44
N ALA A 287 23.80 0.55 -10.13
CA ALA A 287 24.29 -0.63 -9.44
C ALA A 287 23.39 -1.86 -9.60
N LEU A 288 22.06 -1.66 -9.68
CA LEU A 288 21.10 -2.77 -9.71
C LEU A 288 20.54 -3.07 -11.09
N GLY A 289 20.53 -2.11 -12.01
CA GLY A 289 19.97 -2.30 -13.36
C GLY A 289 18.47 -2.62 -13.38
N LEU A 290 17.74 -2.24 -12.33
CA LEU A 290 16.30 -2.48 -12.24
C LEU A 290 15.50 -1.50 -13.13
N PRO A 291 14.25 -1.85 -13.50
CA PRO A 291 13.34 -0.91 -14.15
C PRO A 291 13.23 0.41 -13.38
N LYS A 292 13.24 1.54 -14.10
CA LYS A 292 13.36 2.86 -13.48
C LYS A 292 12.24 3.20 -12.50
N ASN A 293 11.06 2.60 -12.70
CA ASN A 293 9.92 2.78 -11.81
C ASN A 293 10.13 2.22 -10.39
N ARG A 294 11.10 1.32 -10.19
CA ARG A 294 11.32 0.63 -8.92
C ARG A 294 12.33 1.30 -7.99
N ILE A 295 12.95 2.41 -8.37
CA ILE A 295 13.94 3.10 -7.52
C ILE A 295 13.58 4.59 -7.47
N ILE A 296 13.24 5.03 -6.26
CA ILE A 296 12.64 6.34 -5.99
C ILE A 296 13.49 7.04 -4.95
N GLY A 297 13.91 8.27 -5.19
CA GLY A 297 14.52 9.10 -4.15
C GLY A 297 13.47 9.98 -3.47
N MET A 298 13.50 10.05 -2.14
CA MET A 298 12.44 10.70 -1.36
C MET A 298 12.38 12.24 -1.52
N GLY A 299 13.51 12.90 -1.79
CA GLY A 299 13.74 14.34 -1.52
C GLY A 299 12.58 15.29 -1.77
N GLY A 300 12.05 15.30 -3.00
CA GLY A 300 10.97 16.22 -3.39
C GLY A 300 9.72 16.14 -2.50
N ALA A 301 9.43 14.99 -1.89
CA ALA A 301 8.28 14.82 -1.01
C ALA A 301 8.48 15.57 0.31
N LEU A 302 9.68 15.48 0.90
CA LEU A 302 10.05 16.24 2.10
C LEU A 302 10.16 17.73 1.80
N ASP A 303 10.78 18.09 0.68
CA ASP A 303 11.01 19.50 0.34
C ASP A 303 9.67 20.20 0.06
N SER A 304 8.73 19.51 -0.59
CA SER A 304 7.35 19.99 -0.75
C SER A 304 6.63 20.11 0.59
N ALA A 305 6.80 19.18 1.53
CA ALA A 305 6.21 19.29 2.86
C ALA A 305 6.74 20.53 3.62
N ARG A 306 8.05 20.81 3.52
CA ARG A 306 8.66 22.03 4.08
C ARG A 306 8.10 23.29 3.42
N PHE A 307 7.93 23.27 2.11
CA PHE A 307 7.36 24.41 1.39
C PHE A 307 5.92 24.69 1.80
N LYS A 308 5.07 23.66 1.89
CA LYS A 308 3.69 23.78 2.37
C LYS A 308 3.63 24.34 3.80
N TYR A 309 4.53 23.89 4.69
CA TYR A 309 4.66 24.47 6.03
C TYR A 309 4.99 25.96 5.99
N ARG A 310 5.99 26.39 5.20
CA ARG A 310 6.36 27.81 5.07
C ARG A 310 5.26 28.67 4.45
N LEU A 311 4.54 28.13 3.48
CA LEU A 311 3.37 28.78 2.90
C LEU A 311 2.25 28.95 3.93
N ALA A 312 1.94 27.90 4.71
CA ALA A 312 0.92 27.96 5.75
C ALA A 312 1.27 29.00 6.84
N GLU A 313 2.54 29.07 7.26
CA GLU A 313 3.03 30.13 8.16
C GLU A 313 2.86 31.53 7.55
N ALA A 314 3.21 31.70 6.28
CA ALA A 314 3.12 33.01 5.62
C ALA A 314 1.67 33.46 5.38
N LEU A 315 0.76 32.53 5.14
CA LEU A 315 -0.66 32.76 4.90
C LEU A 315 -1.50 32.84 6.19
N ASP A 316 -0.91 32.51 7.34
CA ASP A 316 -1.59 32.34 8.63
C ASP A 316 -2.85 31.47 8.50
N CYS A 317 -2.66 30.24 8.02
CA CYS A 317 -3.76 29.32 7.76
C CYS A 317 -3.42 27.86 8.06
N PRO A 318 -4.43 26.98 8.22
CA PRO A 318 -4.20 25.55 8.37
C PRO A 318 -3.43 24.97 7.18
N ALA A 319 -2.47 24.07 7.44
CA ALA A 319 -1.69 23.41 6.38
C ALA A 319 -2.56 22.57 5.44
N SER A 320 -3.76 22.15 5.87
CA SER A 320 -4.74 21.43 5.04
C SER A 320 -5.31 22.28 3.90
N ASP A 321 -5.24 23.61 3.98
CA ASP A 321 -5.73 24.52 2.96
C ASP A 321 -4.69 24.76 1.84
N VAL A 322 -3.43 24.37 2.06
CA VAL A 322 -2.29 24.78 1.24
C VAL A 322 -1.76 23.63 0.41
N ASP A 323 -1.53 23.89 -0.87
CA ASP A 323 -0.76 23.00 -1.73
C ASP A 323 0.38 23.75 -2.43
N GLY A 324 1.45 23.00 -2.71
CA GLY A 324 2.69 23.50 -3.28
C GLY A 324 3.68 22.36 -3.47
N MET A 325 4.55 22.51 -4.47
CA MET A 325 5.53 21.49 -4.81
C MET A 325 6.93 22.09 -4.95
N VAL A 326 7.93 21.29 -4.62
CA VAL A 326 9.35 21.59 -4.85
C VAL A 326 9.90 20.52 -5.80
N ILE A 327 10.50 20.96 -6.89
CA ILE A 327 11.23 20.12 -7.86
C ILE A 327 12.73 20.44 -7.82
N GLY A 328 13.53 19.78 -8.64
CA GLY A 328 14.98 19.99 -8.69
C GLY A 328 15.75 19.10 -7.71
N GLY A 329 17.03 19.40 -7.51
CA GLY A 329 17.93 18.59 -6.67
C GLY A 329 17.69 18.86 -5.18
N HIS A 330 17.74 17.80 -4.37
CA HIS A 330 17.64 17.87 -2.90
C HIS A 330 18.91 18.47 -2.29
N SER A 331 19.00 19.79 -2.35
CA SER A 331 20.10 20.58 -1.81
C SER A 331 19.69 22.04 -1.61
N ASP A 332 20.41 22.78 -0.78
CA ASP A 332 20.13 24.18 -0.48
C ASP A 332 20.12 25.09 -1.73
N THR A 333 20.79 24.70 -2.81
CA THR A 333 20.89 25.48 -4.05
C THR A 333 20.15 24.89 -5.24
N GLY A 334 19.79 23.60 -5.19
CA GLY A 334 19.14 22.89 -6.29
C GLY A 334 17.61 22.80 -6.19
N MET A 335 17.04 23.10 -5.01
CA MET A 335 15.59 23.07 -4.82
C MET A 335 14.90 24.23 -5.54
N ILE A 336 13.76 23.93 -6.17
CA ILE A 336 12.94 24.88 -6.93
C ILE A 336 11.51 24.84 -6.38
N PRO A 337 11.18 25.64 -5.36
CA PRO A 337 9.81 25.83 -4.91
C PRO A 337 8.98 26.55 -5.98
N LEU A 338 7.94 25.88 -6.49
CA LEU A 338 7.09 26.42 -7.56
C LEU A 338 6.02 27.35 -6.98
N THR A 339 6.43 28.53 -6.52
CA THR A 339 5.54 29.54 -5.90
C THR A 339 4.39 29.96 -6.81
N ARG A 340 4.61 29.99 -8.13
CA ARG A 340 3.57 30.29 -9.13
C ARG A 340 2.43 29.28 -9.13
N LEU A 341 2.73 28.00 -8.87
CA LEU A 341 1.76 26.90 -8.86
C LEU A 341 1.19 26.61 -7.48
N ALA A 342 1.71 27.25 -6.43
CA ALA A 342 1.20 27.09 -5.08
C ALA A 342 -0.19 27.73 -4.92
N VAL A 343 -1.06 27.07 -4.17
CA VAL A 343 -2.46 27.48 -3.97
C VAL A 343 -2.89 27.38 -2.51
N ARG A 344 -3.90 28.17 -2.16
CA ARG A 344 -4.74 27.99 -0.97
C ARG A 344 -6.16 27.70 -1.42
N ASN A 345 -6.68 26.50 -1.17
CA ASN A 345 -8.01 26.04 -1.62
C ASN A 345 -8.32 26.45 -3.08
N SER A 346 -7.39 26.10 -3.98
CA SER A 346 -7.46 26.40 -5.43
C SER A 346 -7.27 27.86 -5.84
N VAL A 347 -7.01 28.79 -4.92
CA VAL A 347 -6.65 30.18 -5.24
C VAL A 347 -5.13 30.36 -5.21
N PRO A 348 -4.49 30.92 -6.26
CA PRO A 348 -3.05 31.13 -6.27
C PRO A 348 -2.55 31.94 -5.07
N VAL A 349 -1.44 31.52 -4.47
CA VAL A 349 -0.88 32.19 -3.27
C VAL A 349 -0.47 33.64 -3.52
N THR A 350 -0.20 34.00 -4.77
CA THR A 350 0.08 35.37 -5.24
C THR A 350 -1.08 36.35 -5.04
N LYS A 351 -2.30 35.85 -4.76
CA LYS A 351 -3.45 36.69 -4.39
C LYS A 351 -3.46 37.08 -2.91
N PHE A 352 -2.65 36.40 -2.08
CA PHE A 352 -2.61 36.61 -0.63
C PHE A 352 -1.26 37.16 -0.17
N LEU A 353 -0.18 36.85 -0.87
CA LEU A 353 1.19 37.20 -0.52
C LEU A 353 1.83 38.07 -1.61
N SER A 354 2.69 39.01 -1.19
CA SER A 354 3.53 39.76 -2.13
C SER A 354 4.65 38.89 -2.68
N ASP A 355 5.24 39.31 -3.80
CA ASP A 355 6.35 38.61 -4.42
C ASP A 355 7.58 38.53 -3.50
N GLU A 356 7.85 39.59 -2.72
CA GLU A 356 8.92 39.59 -1.73
C GLU A 356 8.68 38.51 -0.66
N ARG A 357 7.44 38.42 -0.16
CA ARG A 357 7.11 37.43 0.86
C ARG A 357 7.17 36.00 0.32
N LEU A 358 6.78 35.78 -0.93
CA LEU A 358 6.92 34.48 -1.60
C LEU A 358 8.38 34.10 -1.81
N GLN A 359 9.24 35.07 -2.12
CA GLN A 359 10.69 34.84 -2.25
C GLN A 359 11.32 34.46 -0.90
N GLU A 360 10.91 35.12 0.19
CA GLU A 360 11.33 34.72 1.54
C GLU A 360 10.92 33.28 1.88
N VAL A 361 9.68 32.89 1.56
CA VAL A 361 9.18 31.52 1.74
C VAL A 361 10.02 30.52 0.94
N ALA A 362 10.32 30.83 -0.32
CA ALA A 362 11.12 29.97 -1.18
C ALA A 362 12.55 29.78 -0.64
N GLU A 363 13.22 30.86 -0.25
CA GLU A 363 14.58 30.77 0.31
C GLU A 363 14.60 30.06 1.67
N ALA A 364 13.63 30.33 2.55
CA ALA A 364 13.50 29.64 3.84
C ALA A 364 13.22 28.13 3.68
N THR A 365 12.57 27.73 2.59
CA THR A 365 12.35 26.32 2.24
C THR A 365 13.68 25.67 1.85
N LYS A 366 14.43 26.31 0.94
CA LYS A 366 15.71 25.80 0.43
C LYS A 366 16.73 25.52 1.55
N VAL A 367 16.85 26.44 2.52
CA VAL A 367 17.79 26.29 3.66
C VAL A 367 17.20 25.57 4.88
N GLY A 368 16.02 24.97 4.75
CA GLY A 368 15.29 24.38 5.87
C GLY A 368 16.05 23.24 6.56
N GLY A 369 16.77 22.41 5.78
CA GLY A 369 17.63 21.35 6.32
C GLY A 369 18.80 21.89 7.15
N ALA A 370 19.48 22.91 6.65
CA ALA A 370 20.59 23.58 7.35
C ALA A 370 20.11 24.28 8.62
N THR A 371 18.94 24.92 8.58
CA THR A 371 18.34 25.59 9.74
C THR A 371 18.03 24.60 10.86
N LEU A 372 17.40 23.47 10.53
CA LEU A 372 17.11 22.42 11.52
C LEU A 372 18.38 21.80 12.08
N THR A 373 19.40 21.58 11.25
CA THR A 373 20.69 21.06 11.71
C THR A 373 21.37 21.99 12.71
N LYS A 374 21.31 23.30 12.46
CA LYS A 374 21.82 24.32 13.39
C LYS A 374 21.05 24.35 14.72
N MET A 375 19.73 24.14 14.68
CA MET A 375 18.88 24.18 15.88
C MET A 375 18.98 22.91 16.72
N LEU A 376 19.02 21.74 16.09
CA LEU A 376 19.00 20.43 16.76
C LEU A 376 20.40 19.87 17.06
N GLY A 377 21.44 20.42 16.42
CA GLY A 377 22.80 19.87 16.46
C GLY A 377 23.00 18.60 15.62
N THR A 378 21.98 18.16 14.90
CA THR A 378 21.97 16.97 14.04
C THR A 378 20.86 17.08 12.98
N SER A 379 20.81 16.16 12.03
CA SER A 379 19.78 16.13 10.96
C SER A 379 18.37 15.93 11.54
N ALA A 380 17.34 16.48 10.90
CA ALA A 380 15.95 16.26 11.28
C ALA A 380 15.48 14.82 10.95
N TRP A 381 14.51 14.29 11.71
CA TRP A 381 14.03 12.91 11.55
C TRP A 381 12.50 12.73 11.40
N TYR A 382 11.68 13.59 12.00
CA TYR A 382 10.22 13.46 11.91
C TYR A 382 9.69 13.70 10.50
N ALA A 383 9.94 14.89 9.93
CA ALA A 383 9.49 15.23 8.58
C ALA A 383 9.98 14.24 7.49
N PRO A 384 11.27 13.83 7.44
CA PRO A 384 11.69 12.80 6.48
C PRO A 384 11.03 11.44 6.73
N GLY A 385 10.87 11.00 7.99
CA GLY A 385 10.15 9.76 8.30
C GLY A 385 8.70 9.79 7.81
N ALA A 386 7.99 10.91 7.99
CA ALA A 386 6.62 11.09 7.53
C ALA A 386 6.51 11.14 5.99
N ALA A 387 7.48 11.77 5.32
CA ALA A 387 7.56 11.81 3.85
C ALA A 387 7.75 10.40 3.28
N VAL A 388 8.68 9.62 3.82
CA VAL A 388 8.89 8.22 3.41
C VAL A 388 7.64 7.39 3.68
N SER A 389 7.07 7.45 4.89
CA SER A 389 5.83 6.72 5.22
C SER A 389 4.70 7.01 4.21
N SER A 390 4.57 8.26 3.76
CA SER A 390 3.55 8.63 2.76
C SER A 390 3.82 8.05 1.38
N LEU A 391 5.08 7.97 0.96
CA LEU A 391 5.47 7.28 -0.29
C LEU A 391 5.22 5.78 -0.19
N VAL A 392 5.64 5.14 0.90
CA VAL A 392 5.40 3.71 1.15
C VAL A 392 3.91 3.42 1.13
N GLN A 393 3.09 4.23 1.79
CA GLN A 393 1.63 4.08 1.80
C GLN A 393 1.03 4.20 0.40
N SER A 394 1.55 5.11 -0.43
CA SER A 394 1.07 5.25 -1.82
C SER A 394 1.38 4.02 -2.67
N ILE A 395 2.51 3.36 -2.42
CA ILE A 395 2.89 2.10 -3.08
C ILE A 395 2.01 0.97 -2.57
N VAL A 396 2.03 0.72 -1.25
CA VAL A 396 1.37 -0.40 -0.57
C VAL A 396 -0.15 -0.36 -0.79
N CYS A 397 -0.77 0.79 -0.61
CA CYS A 397 -2.22 0.96 -0.81
C CYS A 397 -2.58 1.38 -2.24
N ASN A 398 -1.63 1.38 -3.18
CA ASN A 398 -1.83 1.75 -4.58
C ASN A 398 -2.60 3.08 -4.77
N GLN A 399 -2.28 4.12 -3.98
CA GLN A 399 -3.10 5.33 -3.88
C GLN A 399 -3.05 6.20 -5.15
N LYS A 400 -2.05 6.01 -6.03
CA LYS A 400 -1.81 6.83 -7.23
C LYS A 400 -1.66 8.32 -6.91
N LYS A 401 -1.12 8.64 -5.73
CA LYS A 401 -0.90 10.03 -5.34
C LYS A 401 0.30 10.63 -6.08
N MET A 402 0.20 11.92 -6.36
CA MET A 402 1.31 12.67 -6.93
C MET A 402 2.26 13.15 -5.82
N PHE A 403 3.55 12.86 -5.98
CA PHE A 403 4.61 13.38 -5.14
C PHE A 403 5.77 13.84 -6.02
N PRO A 404 6.40 14.99 -5.74
CA PRO A 404 7.73 15.24 -6.27
C PRO A 404 8.71 14.22 -5.68
N CYS A 405 9.45 13.50 -6.52
CA CYS A 405 10.40 12.47 -6.12
C CYS A 405 11.63 12.55 -7.02
N SER A 406 12.79 12.13 -6.52
CA SER A 406 13.96 11.95 -7.38
C SER A 406 13.74 10.73 -8.27
N ALA A 407 13.57 10.96 -9.57
CA ALA A 407 13.29 9.93 -10.56
C ALA A 407 14.34 9.96 -11.67
N MET A 408 14.66 8.79 -12.24
CA MET A 408 15.55 8.68 -13.39
C MET A 408 14.86 9.26 -14.64
N LEU A 409 15.46 10.27 -15.24
CA LEU A 409 14.95 10.94 -16.45
C LEU A 409 15.63 10.41 -17.72
N GLU A 410 14.84 10.22 -18.76
CA GLU A 410 15.19 9.69 -20.08
C GLU A 410 14.55 10.54 -21.19
N GLY A 411 14.63 11.87 -21.04
CA GLY A 411 14.13 12.85 -21.99
C GLY A 411 13.14 13.85 -21.39
N GLU A 412 12.54 13.52 -20.25
CA GLU A 412 11.66 14.44 -19.52
C GLU A 412 12.42 15.73 -19.17
N TYR A 413 11.78 16.89 -19.39
CA TYR A 413 12.39 18.22 -19.20
C TYR A 413 13.71 18.44 -19.97
N ASN A 414 13.91 17.73 -21.08
CA ASN A 414 15.17 17.70 -21.85
C ASN A 414 16.38 17.20 -21.04
N LEU A 415 16.13 16.42 -19.99
CA LEU A 415 17.16 15.82 -19.14
C LEU A 415 17.22 14.31 -19.37
N ASN A 416 18.44 13.79 -19.49
CA ASN A 416 18.70 12.37 -19.72
C ASN A 416 19.76 11.85 -18.76
N ASP A 417 19.63 10.61 -18.31
CA ASP A 417 20.61 9.94 -17.46
C ASP A 417 20.95 10.73 -16.18
N ILE A 418 19.91 11.03 -15.40
CA ILE A 418 20.00 11.76 -14.14
C ILE A 418 18.82 11.40 -13.25
N CYS A 419 19.04 11.27 -11.94
CA CYS A 419 17.98 11.30 -10.95
C CYS A 419 17.85 12.71 -10.38
N ILE A 420 16.66 13.30 -10.46
CA ILE A 420 16.37 14.63 -9.92
C ILE A 420 14.89 14.74 -9.56
N GLY A 421 14.54 15.62 -8.63
CA GLY A 421 13.18 15.84 -8.15
C GLY A 421 12.23 16.30 -9.27
N VAL A 422 11.23 15.48 -9.59
CA VAL A 422 10.14 15.77 -10.54
C VAL A 422 8.81 15.21 -10.03
N PRO A 423 7.65 15.76 -10.46
CA PRO A 423 6.34 15.23 -10.06
C PRO A 423 6.13 13.81 -10.59
N CYS A 424 5.79 12.88 -9.71
CA CYS A 424 5.60 11.46 -10.03
C CYS A 424 4.26 10.96 -9.48
N ILE A 425 3.52 10.17 -10.25
CA ILE A 425 2.40 9.37 -9.75
C ILE A 425 2.95 8.08 -9.14
N ILE A 426 2.69 7.88 -7.84
CA ILE A 426 3.20 6.74 -7.08
C ILE A 426 2.09 5.73 -6.83
N GLY A 427 2.25 4.52 -7.34
CA GLY A 427 1.32 3.41 -7.17
C GLY A 427 2.00 2.09 -6.82
N LYS A 428 1.27 0.98 -6.92
CA LYS A 428 1.78 -0.36 -6.55
C LYS A 428 3.04 -0.79 -7.29
N ASN A 429 3.31 -0.21 -8.46
CA ASN A 429 4.50 -0.50 -9.27
C ASN A 429 5.65 0.50 -9.05
N GLY A 430 5.57 1.36 -8.02
CA GLY A 430 6.51 2.47 -7.80
C GLY A 430 6.09 3.72 -8.59
N ILE A 431 7.02 4.31 -9.36
CA ILE A 431 6.71 5.45 -10.23
C ILE A 431 5.95 4.94 -11.47
N GLU A 432 4.69 5.31 -11.60
CA GLU A 432 3.87 4.89 -12.76
C GLU A 432 3.86 5.92 -13.88
N GLU A 433 4.03 7.19 -13.52
CA GLU A 433 4.07 8.31 -14.45
C GLU A 433 4.96 9.41 -13.88
N ILE A 434 5.81 9.99 -14.71
CA ILE A 434 6.46 11.29 -14.43
C ILE A 434 5.58 12.34 -15.09
N VAL A 435 4.96 13.19 -14.27
CA VAL A 435 4.01 14.20 -14.75
C VAL A 435 4.78 15.39 -15.27
N SER A 436 4.54 15.72 -16.54
CA SER A 436 5.07 16.93 -17.16
C SER A 436 4.27 18.14 -16.70
N ILE A 437 4.96 19.12 -16.13
CA ILE A 437 4.38 20.42 -15.76
C ILE A 437 4.99 21.52 -16.61
N ASP A 438 4.16 22.49 -16.99
CA ASP A 438 4.61 23.66 -17.74
C ASP A 438 5.45 24.57 -16.84
N LEU A 439 6.76 24.58 -17.10
CA LEU A 439 7.71 25.48 -16.44
C LEU A 439 7.84 26.78 -17.25
N SER A 440 7.88 27.90 -16.55
CA SER A 440 8.34 29.16 -17.14
C SER A 440 9.82 29.05 -17.53
N GLU A 441 10.29 29.93 -18.42
CA GLU A 441 11.69 29.98 -18.85
C GLU A 441 12.65 30.05 -17.65
N ALA A 442 12.34 30.90 -16.66
CA ALA A 442 13.13 31.01 -15.43
C ALA A 442 13.10 29.75 -14.55
N GLU A 443 11.98 29.02 -14.49
CA GLU A 443 11.89 27.75 -13.76
C GLU A 443 12.66 26.64 -14.49
N SER A 444 12.61 26.62 -15.82
CA SER A 444 13.37 25.72 -16.68
C SER A 444 14.88 25.94 -16.52
N ASP A 445 15.35 27.18 -16.58
CA ASP A 445 16.76 27.52 -16.39
C ASP A 445 17.27 27.11 -15.01
N LYS A 446 16.46 27.31 -13.96
CA LYS A 446 16.79 26.84 -12.61
C LYS A 446 16.90 25.31 -12.56
N LEU A 447 16.02 24.59 -13.26
CA LEU A 447 16.05 23.13 -13.32
C LEU A 447 17.31 22.63 -14.03
N GLN A 448 17.71 23.25 -15.14
CA GLN A 448 18.96 22.92 -15.83
C GLN A 448 20.18 23.17 -14.94
N ASN A 449 20.26 24.33 -14.29
CA ASN A 449 21.34 24.65 -13.35
C ASN A 449 21.40 23.66 -12.17
N SER A 450 20.24 23.27 -11.64
CA SER A 450 20.18 22.24 -10.59
C SER A 450 20.66 20.88 -11.11
N ALA A 451 20.30 20.51 -12.35
CA ALA A 451 20.72 19.27 -12.97
C ALA A 451 22.25 19.22 -13.15
N GLU A 452 22.88 20.31 -13.57
CA GLU A 452 24.33 20.42 -13.68
C GLU A 452 25.04 20.19 -12.34
N ALA A 453 24.53 20.78 -11.25
CA ALA A 453 25.06 20.58 -9.91
C ALA A 453 24.96 19.11 -9.44
N VAL A 454 23.84 18.44 -9.75
CA VAL A 454 23.65 17.01 -9.48
C VAL A 454 24.62 16.18 -10.33
N ARG A 455 24.77 16.46 -11.64
CA ARG A 455 25.74 15.76 -12.50
C ARG A 455 27.17 15.88 -12.00
N LYS A 456 27.58 17.06 -11.55
CA LYS A 456 28.89 17.27 -10.94
C LYS A 456 29.09 16.38 -9.71
N THR A 457 28.04 16.21 -8.90
CA THR A 457 28.09 15.32 -7.74
C THR A 457 28.11 13.84 -8.16
N ASN A 458 27.36 13.46 -9.20
CA ASN A 458 27.37 12.10 -9.76
C ASN A 458 28.72 11.72 -10.38
N GLY A 459 29.49 12.67 -10.91
CA GLY A 459 30.85 12.45 -11.40
C GLY A 459 31.81 11.94 -10.31
N LEU A 460 31.48 12.12 -9.03
CA LEU A 460 32.25 11.57 -7.92
C LEU A 460 31.98 10.07 -7.67
N LEU A 461 31.06 9.45 -8.43
CA LEU A 461 30.74 8.02 -8.32
C LEU A 461 31.60 7.11 -9.20
N GLU A 462 32.45 7.67 -10.08
CA GLU A 462 33.22 6.90 -11.06
C GLU A 462 34.05 5.76 -10.42
N GLU A 463 34.65 6.01 -9.25
CA GLU A 463 35.44 4.99 -8.53
C GLU A 463 34.61 3.85 -7.91
N VAL A 464 33.29 4.04 -7.74
CA VAL A 464 32.37 3.07 -7.11
C VAL A 464 31.56 2.28 -8.15
N LEU A 465 31.38 2.86 -9.34
CA LEU A 465 30.66 2.26 -10.46
C LEU A 465 31.56 1.44 -11.39
N ASN A 466 32.86 1.71 -11.40
CA ASN A 466 33.89 0.87 -12.02
C ASN A 466 34.30 -0.26 -11.08
#